data_AF-A0A3G2ULX7-F1
#
_entry.id   AF-A0A3G2ULX7-F1
#
_cell.length_a   1.000
_cell.length_b   1.000
_cell.length_c   1.000
_cell.angle_alpha   90.00
_cell.angle_beta   90.00
_cell.angle_gamma   90.00
#
_symmetry.space_group_name_H-M   'P 1'
#
loop_
_entity.id
_entity.type
_entity.pdbx_description
1 polymer ?
#
loop_
_entity_poly.entity_id
_entity_poly.type
_entity_poly.pdbx_seq_one_letter_code
_entity_poly.pdbx_strand_id
1 'polypeptide(L)'
;MYRVHYYDSSEAAYDACLDTPCIEEGDVIAILSEHVIGLASSDPIAITLEHGAFRAVPAMPASRLLEELVHDRDQLRHAVELALAHHLPVAPHFLAFALRNVPLPVTCTVVALTLDDIMVAVDAIRHHETRLNKRAGLVDPQTSHGLFLASTLRKLATARRHLSEHPPLEHPTHPSG
;
A
#
# COMPACT_ATOMS: atom_id res chain seq x y z
N MET A 1 20.84 -4.95 8.54
CA MET A 1 20.32 -3.62 8.93
C MET A 1 20.47 -2.77 7.68
N TYR A 2 19.38 -2.54 6.96
CA TYR A 2 19.39 -1.87 5.66
C TYR A 2 19.49 -0.36 5.87
N ARG A 3 20.32 0.31 5.07
CA ARG A 3 20.49 1.76 5.12
C ARG A 3 19.65 2.43 4.05
N VAL A 4 19.36 3.70 4.27
CA VAL A 4 18.72 4.56 3.26
C VAL A 4 19.77 5.52 2.73
N HIS A 5 19.95 5.53 1.42
CA HIS A 5 20.86 6.45 0.72
C HIS A 5 20.04 7.43 -0.12
N TYR A 6 20.36 8.71 -0.01
CA TYR A 6 19.67 9.78 -0.73
C TYR A 6 20.55 10.30 -1.86
N TYR A 7 19.95 10.44 -3.04
CA TYR A 7 20.60 10.97 -4.23
C TYR A 7 19.74 12.04 -4.90
N ASP A 8 20.39 12.91 -5.66
CA ASP A 8 19.73 13.99 -6.41
C ASP A 8 19.17 13.49 -7.76
N SER A 9 19.74 12.42 -8.34
CA SER A 9 19.27 11.80 -9.59
C SER A 9 19.39 10.28 -9.57
N SER A 10 18.52 9.59 -10.33
CA SER A 10 18.58 8.12 -10.44
C SER A 10 19.79 7.61 -11.22
N GLU A 11 20.33 8.39 -12.15
CA GLU A 11 21.58 8.06 -12.86
C GLU A 11 22.77 7.98 -11.90
N ALA A 12 22.96 9.01 -11.06
CA ALA A 12 24.04 9.03 -10.08
C ALA A 12 23.90 7.90 -9.04
N ALA A 13 22.66 7.60 -8.65
CA ALA A 13 22.37 6.47 -7.78
C ALA A 13 22.67 5.12 -8.43
N TYR A 14 22.35 4.97 -9.72
CA TYR A 14 22.64 3.76 -10.49
C TYR A 14 24.14 3.51 -10.59
N ASP A 15 24.91 4.52 -10.96
CA ASP A 15 26.38 4.45 -11.01
C ASP A 15 26.97 4.10 -9.64
N ALA A 16 26.42 4.68 -8.57
CA ALA A 16 26.88 4.40 -7.22
C ALA A 16 26.66 2.94 -6.80
N CYS A 17 25.61 2.28 -7.28
CA CYS A 17 25.38 0.84 -7.05
C CYS A 17 26.45 -0.05 -7.69
N LEU A 18 27.08 0.40 -8.79
CA LEU A 18 28.08 -0.36 -9.52
C LEU A 18 29.50 -0.14 -8.97
N ASP A 19 29.82 1.12 -8.64
CA ASP A 19 31.20 1.54 -8.41
C ASP A 19 31.54 1.80 -6.93
N THR A 20 30.54 1.89 -6.03
CA THR A 20 30.78 2.41 -4.68
C THR A 20 30.68 1.32 -3.60
N PRO A 21 31.73 1.12 -2.77
CA PRO A 21 31.74 0.08 -1.74
C PRO A 21 30.85 0.38 -0.51
N CYS A 22 30.12 1.50 -0.50
CA CYS A 22 29.30 1.91 0.64
C CYS A 22 27.81 1.56 0.52
N ILE A 23 27.37 1.11 -0.66
CA ILE A 23 26.02 0.62 -0.90
C ILE A 23 26.07 -0.89 -0.86
N GLU A 24 25.30 -1.49 0.06
CA GLU A 24 25.15 -2.94 0.13
C GLU A 24 23.86 -3.37 -0.59
N GLU A 25 23.85 -4.61 -1.09
CA GLU A 25 22.66 -5.15 -1.74
C GLU A 25 21.45 -5.14 -0.80
N GLY A 26 20.34 -4.58 -1.31
CA GLY A 26 19.09 -4.39 -0.58
C GLY A 26 19.08 -3.21 0.38
N ASP A 27 20.11 -2.36 0.37
CA ASP A 27 19.95 -0.99 0.86
C ASP A 27 18.87 -0.26 0.04
N VAL A 28 18.17 0.67 0.70
CA VAL A 28 17.12 1.45 0.08
C VAL A 28 17.73 2.72 -0.51
N ILE A 29 17.34 3.04 -1.73
CA ILE A 29 17.79 4.24 -2.42
C ILE A 29 16.59 5.17 -2.63
N ALA A 30 16.73 6.43 -2.25
CA ALA A 30 15.70 7.44 -2.36
C ALA A 30 16.17 8.61 -3.24
N ILE A 31 15.47 8.83 -4.35
CA ILE A 31 15.65 9.97 -5.26
C ILE A 31 14.34 10.75 -5.27
N LEU A 32 14.16 11.59 -4.26
CA LEU A 32 12.88 12.27 -4.02
C LEU A 32 12.51 13.27 -5.13
N SER A 33 13.50 13.90 -5.76
CA SER A 33 13.35 14.80 -6.91
C SER A 33 12.69 14.12 -8.11
N GLU A 34 12.95 12.84 -8.32
CA GLU A 34 12.43 12.03 -9.42
C GLU A 34 11.27 11.13 -8.99
N HIS A 35 10.83 11.23 -7.73
CA HIS A 35 9.80 10.39 -7.13
C HIS A 35 10.14 8.88 -7.18
N VAL A 36 11.44 8.55 -7.15
CA VAL A 36 11.93 7.17 -7.21
C VAL A 36 12.38 6.70 -5.83
N ILE A 37 11.86 5.56 -5.40
CA ILE A 37 12.48 4.75 -4.35
C ILE A 37 12.75 3.37 -4.92
N GLY A 38 13.93 2.85 -4.62
CA GLY A 38 14.38 1.57 -5.11
C GLY A 38 15.21 0.78 -4.12
N LEU A 39 15.62 -0.40 -4.56
CA LEU A 39 16.52 -1.28 -3.83
C LEU A 39 17.82 -1.45 -4.62
N ALA A 40 18.93 -1.29 -3.90
CA ALA A 40 20.26 -1.45 -4.43
C ALA A 40 20.54 -2.90 -4.81
N SER A 41 21.04 -3.12 -6.02
CA SER A 41 21.64 -4.38 -6.45
C SER A 41 22.56 -4.10 -7.64
N SER A 42 23.11 -5.14 -8.28
CA SER A 42 23.82 -5.00 -9.56
C SER A 42 22.93 -4.49 -10.70
N ASP A 43 21.61 -4.56 -10.54
CA ASP A 43 20.60 -3.99 -11.45
C ASP A 43 19.46 -3.41 -10.60
N PRO A 44 19.64 -2.22 -10.01
CA PRO A 44 18.75 -1.67 -8.99
C PRO A 44 17.32 -1.56 -9.51
N ILE A 45 16.36 -1.92 -8.64
CA ILE A 45 14.95 -1.92 -9.00
C ILE A 45 14.22 -0.74 -8.40
N ALA A 46 13.22 -0.22 -9.13
CA ALA A 46 12.26 0.73 -8.57
C ALA A 46 11.08 -0.01 -7.94
N ILE A 47 10.65 0.46 -6.77
CA ILE A 47 9.40 0.03 -6.13
C ILE A 47 8.25 1.02 -6.37
N THR A 48 8.59 2.25 -6.74
CA THR A 48 7.66 3.33 -7.11
C THR A 48 7.16 3.17 -8.55
N LEU A 49 6.08 3.88 -8.90
CA LEU A 49 5.61 3.93 -10.29
C LEU A 49 6.64 4.61 -11.21
N GLU A 50 7.22 5.72 -10.75
CA GLU A 50 8.37 6.32 -11.39
C GLU A 50 9.60 5.46 -11.11
N HIS A 51 10.37 5.16 -12.15
CA HIS A 51 11.53 4.28 -12.05
C HIS A 51 12.85 4.96 -12.42
N GLY A 52 12.83 6.12 -13.10
CA GLY A 52 14.06 6.78 -13.55
C GLY A 52 14.99 5.80 -14.29
N ALA A 53 16.27 5.80 -13.92
CA ALA A 53 17.29 4.89 -14.42
C ALA A 53 17.23 3.47 -13.82
N PHE A 54 16.38 3.21 -12.82
CA PHE A 54 16.26 1.88 -12.21
C PHE A 54 15.38 0.96 -13.06
N ARG A 55 15.60 -0.35 -12.91
CA ARG A 55 14.79 -1.35 -13.58
C ARG A 55 13.36 -1.34 -13.03
N ALA A 56 12.40 -1.17 -13.92
CA ALA A 56 10.99 -1.39 -13.63
C ALA A 56 10.69 -2.90 -13.49
N VAL A 57 10.02 -3.29 -12.42
CA VAL A 57 9.62 -4.68 -12.20
C VAL A 57 8.21 -4.90 -12.75
N PRO A 58 7.98 -5.93 -13.59
CA PRO A 58 6.66 -6.19 -14.13
C PRO A 58 5.68 -6.65 -13.04
N ALA A 59 4.39 -6.37 -13.23
CA ALA A 59 3.37 -6.72 -12.26
C ALA A 59 3.24 -8.25 -12.11
N MET A 60 3.50 -8.75 -10.91
CA MET A 60 3.39 -10.17 -10.57
C MET A 60 3.02 -10.37 -9.09
N PRO A 61 2.53 -11.56 -8.68
CA PRO A 61 2.20 -11.83 -7.29
C PRO A 61 3.40 -11.74 -6.35
N ALA A 62 3.17 -11.38 -5.08
CA ALA A 62 4.23 -11.24 -4.07
C ALA A 62 5.10 -12.49 -3.88
N SER A 63 4.56 -13.70 -4.07
CA SER A 63 5.35 -14.94 -4.02
C SER A 63 6.36 -15.01 -5.16
N ARG A 64 5.98 -14.59 -6.37
CA ARG A 64 6.87 -14.56 -7.54
C ARG A 64 7.95 -13.49 -7.40
N LEU A 65 7.61 -12.32 -6.86
CA LEU A 65 8.59 -11.28 -6.57
C LEU A 65 9.72 -11.79 -5.67
N LEU A 66 9.39 -12.57 -4.64
CA LEU A 66 10.39 -13.17 -3.75
C LEU A 66 11.19 -14.32 -4.37
N GLU A 67 10.70 -14.90 -5.48
CA GLU A 67 11.43 -15.94 -6.23
C GLU A 67 12.37 -15.34 -7.28
N GLU A 68 11.98 -14.20 -7.89
CA GLU A 68 12.73 -13.58 -9.00
C GLU A 68 13.69 -12.49 -8.54
N LEU A 69 13.39 -11.80 -7.45
CA LEU A 69 14.24 -10.74 -6.91
C LEU A 69 15.25 -11.34 -5.94
N VAL A 70 16.46 -10.78 -5.96
CA VAL A 70 17.49 -11.06 -4.95
C VAL A 70 17.11 -10.53 -3.57
N HIS A 71 16.13 -9.63 -3.52
CA HIS A 71 15.71 -8.95 -2.30
C HIS A 71 14.74 -9.79 -1.46
N ASP A 72 15.00 -9.83 -0.17
CA ASP A 72 14.13 -10.46 0.80
C ASP A 72 12.86 -9.63 1.09
N ARG A 73 11.94 -10.25 1.83
CA ARG A 73 10.67 -9.63 2.21
C ARG A 73 10.85 -8.38 3.07
N ASP A 74 11.85 -8.36 3.94
CA ASP A 74 12.06 -7.26 4.88
C ASP A 74 12.65 -6.03 4.16
N GLN A 75 13.51 -6.24 3.17
CA GLN A 75 14.04 -5.21 2.27
C GLN A 75 12.93 -4.57 1.45
N LEU A 76 12.10 -5.40 0.79
CA LEU A 76 10.95 -4.94 0.01
C LEU A 76 9.97 -4.15 0.88
N ARG A 77 9.66 -4.66 2.08
CA ARG A 77 8.84 -3.94 3.05
C ARG A 77 9.45 -2.58 3.38
N HIS A 78 10.73 -2.52 3.70
CA HIS A 78 11.37 -1.29 4.15
C HIS A 78 11.33 -0.20 3.08
N ALA A 79 11.61 -0.56 1.82
CA ALA A 79 11.48 0.35 0.69
C ALA A 79 10.02 0.85 0.53
N VAL A 80 9.05 -0.06 0.60
CA VAL A 80 7.62 0.29 0.46
C VAL A 80 7.18 1.24 1.56
N GLU A 81 7.57 0.98 2.81
CA GLU A 81 7.26 1.84 3.94
C GLU A 81 7.88 3.23 3.79
N LEU A 82 9.12 3.31 3.29
CA LEU A 82 9.78 4.58 3.01
C LEU A 82 9.05 5.37 1.92
N ALA A 83 8.62 4.72 0.83
CA ALA A 83 7.86 5.38 -0.23
C ALA A 83 6.51 5.90 0.24
N LEU A 84 5.80 5.11 1.03
CA LEU A 84 4.54 5.55 1.63
C LEU A 84 4.75 6.71 2.62
N ALA A 85 5.85 6.70 3.39
CA ALA A 85 6.20 7.79 4.30
C ALA A 85 6.53 9.10 3.57
N HIS A 86 7.10 9.02 2.36
CA HIS A 86 7.39 10.17 1.51
C HIS A 86 6.25 10.54 0.53
N HIS A 87 5.08 9.90 0.64
CA HIS A 87 3.92 10.14 -0.22
C HIS A 87 4.16 9.83 -1.70
N LEU A 88 5.10 8.93 -2.00
CA LEU A 88 5.41 8.52 -3.37
C LEU A 88 4.51 7.36 -3.80
N PRO A 89 4.03 7.35 -5.06
CA PRO A 89 3.17 6.28 -5.55
C PRO A 89 3.96 4.97 -5.71
N VAL A 90 3.60 3.96 -4.92
CA VAL A 90 4.20 2.62 -4.98
C VAL A 90 3.53 1.78 -6.07
N ALA A 91 4.31 1.00 -6.83
CA ALA A 91 3.74 0.12 -7.83
C ALA A 91 2.86 -0.97 -7.15
N PRO A 92 1.65 -1.26 -7.68
CA PRO A 92 0.64 -2.03 -6.94
C PRO A 92 1.09 -3.41 -6.45
N HIS A 93 1.96 -4.08 -7.21
CA HIS A 93 2.45 -5.42 -6.88
C HIS A 93 3.40 -5.45 -5.66
N PHE A 94 3.98 -4.31 -5.27
CA PHE A 94 4.78 -4.18 -4.04
C PHE A 94 3.96 -3.84 -2.79
N LEU A 95 2.71 -3.36 -2.93
CA LEU A 95 1.88 -2.97 -1.78
C LEU A 95 1.59 -4.13 -0.81
N ALA A 96 1.67 -5.38 -1.28
CA ALA A 96 1.53 -6.56 -0.44
C ALA A 96 2.62 -6.69 0.65
N PHE A 97 3.73 -5.96 0.53
CA PHE A 97 4.82 -5.95 1.50
C PHE A 97 4.68 -4.89 2.60
N ALA A 98 3.75 -3.93 2.47
CA ALA A 98 3.51 -2.92 3.50
C ALA A 98 2.96 -3.55 4.80
N LEU A 99 3.44 -3.11 5.97
CA LEU A 99 2.78 -3.45 7.23
C LEU A 99 1.40 -2.76 7.31
N ARG A 100 0.40 -3.49 7.81
CA ARG A 100 -0.98 -2.99 8.03
C ARG A 100 -1.08 -1.79 8.99
N ASN A 101 0.03 -1.40 9.63
CA ASN A 101 0.08 -0.40 10.69
C ASN A 101 0.83 0.88 10.28
N VAL A 102 1.18 1.08 9.02
CA VAL A 102 1.55 2.43 8.57
C VAL A 102 0.26 3.26 8.60
N PRO A 103 0.17 4.31 9.44
CA PRO A 103 -0.94 5.23 9.36
C PRO A 103 -0.84 5.95 8.02
N LEU A 104 -1.49 5.40 6.99
CA LEU A 104 -1.61 6.05 5.70
C LEU A 104 -2.40 7.34 5.94
N PRO A 105 -1.80 8.52 5.72
CA PRO A 105 -2.57 9.76 5.75
C PRO A 105 -3.56 9.74 4.58
N VAL A 106 -4.75 10.26 4.85
CA VAL A 106 -5.98 10.20 4.01
C VAL A 106 -5.75 10.67 2.56
N THR A 107 -4.67 11.39 2.31
CA THR A 107 -4.28 11.92 0.99
C THR A 107 -3.56 10.94 0.07
N CYS A 108 -3.07 9.79 0.55
CA CYS A 108 -2.25 8.86 -0.25
C CYS A 108 -2.93 7.54 -0.65
N THR A 109 -4.24 7.42 -0.47
CA THR A 109 -4.99 6.27 -1.00
C THR A 109 -6.18 6.77 -1.81
N VAL A 110 -5.92 7.19 -3.04
CA VAL A 110 -6.95 7.07 -4.07
C VAL A 110 -6.78 5.68 -4.67
N VAL A 111 -7.17 4.65 -3.91
CA VAL A 111 -7.68 3.46 -4.59
C VAL A 111 -8.98 3.96 -5.20
N ALA A 112 -8.98 4.18 -6.51
CA ALA A 112 -10.21 4.44 -7.24
C ALA A 112 -11.07 3.17 -7.15
N LEU A 113 -11.82 3.04 -6.06
CA LEU A 113 -12.84 2.02 -5.95
C LEU A 113 -13.90 2.37 -6.97
N THR A 114 -14.15 1.45 -7.89
CA THR A 114 -15.28 1.59 -8.80
C THR A 114 -16.58 1.55 -8.00
N LEU A 115 -17.67 2.02 -8.60
CA LEU A 115 -18.99 1.88 -7.98
C LEU A 115 -19.30 0.41 -7.64
N ASP A 116 -18.88 -0.53 -8.50
CA ASP A 116 -19.06 -1.96 -8.28
C ASP A 116 -18.27 -2.45 -7.05
N ASP A 117 -17.03 -2.00 -6.86
CA ASP A 117 -16.23 -2.34 -5.68
C ASP A 117 -16.88 -1.83 -4.39
N ILE A 118 -17.43 -0.61 -4.43
CA ILE A 118 -18.15 0.00 -3.31
C ILE A 118 -19.42 -0.81 -3.00
N MET A 119 -20.19 -1.20 -4.03
CA MET A 119 -21.40 -2.01 -3.86
C MET A 119 -21.10 -3.39 -3.28
N VAL A 120 -20.06 -4.07 -3.79
CA VAL A 120 -19.60 -5.36 -3.26
C VAL A 120 -19.19 -5.24 -1.79
N ALA A 121 -18.46 -4.18 -1.43
CA ALA A 121 -18.06 -3.93 -0.05
C ALA A 121 -19.29 -3.67 0.86
N VAL A 122 -20.26 -2.89 0.42
CA VAL A 122 -21.51 -2.63 1.16
C VAL A 122 -22.29 -3.92 1.40
N ASP A 123 -22.43 -4.77 0.39
CA ASP A 123 -23.14 -6.04 0.52
C ASP A 123 -22.40 -7.04 1.42
N ALA A 124 -21.08 -7.10 1.33
CA ALA A 124 -20.26 -7.90 2.25
C ALA A 124 -20.42 -7.44 3.71
N ILE A 125 -20.45 -6.12 3.96
CA ILE A 125 -20.70 -5.57 5.30
C ILE A 125 -22.11 -5.96 5.78
N ARG A 126 -23.15 -5.80 4.95
CA ARG A 126 -24.53 -6.20 5.31
C ARG A 126 -24.65 -7.68 5.64
N HIS A 127 -23.99 -8.54 4.86
CA HIS A 127 -23.97 -9.97 5.11
C HIS A 127 -23.30 -10.27 6.47
N HIS A 128 -22.19 -9.59 6.77
CA HIS A 128 -21.49 -9.76 8.03
C HIS A 128 -22.29 -9.24 9.23
N GLU A 129 -22.93 -8.07 9.11
CA GLU A 129 -23.87 -7.53 10.11
C GLU A 129 -25.00 -8.52 10.41
N THR A 130 -25.60 -9.10 9.37
CA THR A 130 -26.68 -10.08 9.52
C THR A 130 -26.21 -11.31 10.31
N ARG A 131 -25.01 -11.83 10.00
CA ARG A 131 -24.41 -12.95 10.73
C ARG A 131 -24.09 -12.60 12.18
N LEU A 132 -23.56 -11.41 12.44
CA LEU A 132 -23.23 -10.96 13.80
C LEU A 132 -24.47 -10.65 14.63
N ASN A 133 -25.53 -10.09 14.03
CA ASN A 133 -26.81 -9.88 14.71
C ASN A 133 -27.46 -11.20 15.14
N LYS A 134 -27.42 -12.23 14.28
CA LYS A 134 -27.86 -13.58 14.66
C LYS A 134 -27.09 -14.13 15.86
N ARG A 135 -25.78 -13.89 15.92
CA ARG A 135 -24.93 -14.31 17.05
C ARG A 135 -25.18 -13.47 18.31
N ALA A 136 -25.38 -12.16 18.16
CA ALA A 136 -25.68 -11.28 19.27
C ALA A 136 -27.02 -11.63 19.94
N GLY A 137 -28.02 -12.11 19.18
CA GLY A 137 -29.28 -12.63 19.73
C GLY A 137 -29.14 -13.89 20.59
N LEU A 138 -27.99 -14.56 20.56
CA LEU A 138 -27.70 -15.78 21.33
C LEU A 138 -26.78 -15.54 22.54
N VAL A 139 -26.31 -14.30 22.74
CA VAL A 139 -25.31 -13.94 23.76
C VAL A 139 -25.92 -12.93 24.71
N ASP A 140 -25.68 -13.08 26.01
CA ASP A 140 -26.11 -12.08 27.00
C ASP A 140 -25.42 -10.71 26.72
N PRO A 141 -26.19 -9.64 26.50
CA PRO A 141 -25.68 -8.33 26.14
C PRO A 141 -24.81 -7.67 27.23
N GLN A 142 -24.92 -8.10 28.49
CA GLN A 142 -24.13 -7.56 29.61
C GLN A 142 -22.77 -8.23 29.77
N THR A 143 -22.51 -9.31 29.03
CA THR A 143 -21.20 -9.95 29.02
C THR A 143 -20.20 -9.17 28.18
N SER A 144 -18.91 -9.31 28.48
CA SER A 144 -17.83 -8.72 27.67
C SER A 144 -17.93 -9.13 26.19
N HIS A 145 -18.42 -10.34 25.91
CA HIS A 145 -18.68 -10.81 24.55
C HIS A 145 -19.84 -10.07 23.88
N GLY A 146 -20.95 -9.86 24.60
CA GLY A 146 -22.10 -9.07 24.13
C GLY A 146 -21.73 -7.61 23.84
N LEU A 147 -20.96 -6.98 24.73
CA LEU A 147 -20.48 -5.61 24.56
C LEU A 147 -19.53 -5.47 23.35
N PHE A 148 -18.63 -6.44 23.15
CA PHE A 148 -17.74 -6.47 21.99
C PHE A 148 -18.52 -6.63 20.68
N LEU A 149 -19.53 -7.51 20.64
CA LEU A 149 -20.40 -7.67 19.47
C LEU A 149 -21.18 -6.39 19.16
N ALA A 150 -21.74 -5.72 20.18
CA ALA A 150 -22.46 -4.47 20.01
C ALA A 150 -21.57 -3.32 19.51
N SER A 151 -20.32 -3.25 19.99
CA SER A 151 -19.31 -2.31 19.49
C SER A 151 -18.95 -2.58 18.03
N THR A 152 -18.73 -3.85 17.69
CA THR A 152 -18.40 -4.28 16.32
C THR A 152 -19.53 -3.97 15.34
N LEU A 153 -20.78 -4.27 15.72
CA LEU A 153 -21.97 -3.94 14.92
C LEU A 153 -22.10 -2.42 14.68
N ARG A 154 -21.82 -1.59 15.69
CA ARG A 154 -21.80 -0.13 15.51
C ARG A 154 -20.74 0.32 14.51
N LYS A 155 -19.52 -0.22 14.60
CA LYS A 155 -18.42 0.12 13.67
C LYS A 155 -18.77 -0.26 12.22
N LEU A 156 -19.36 -1.44 12.01
CA LEU A 156 -19.79 -1.89 10.69
C LEU A 156 -20.91 -0.99 10.12
N ALA A 157 -21.88 -0.61 10.94
CA ALA A 157 -22.97 0.27 10.52
C ALA A 157 -22.47 1.67 10.15
N THR A 158 -21.49 2.19 10.87
CA THR A 158 -20.81 3.45 10.55
C THR A 158 -20.04 3.33 9.23
N ALA A 159 -19.22 2.29 9.06
CA ALA A 159 -18.47 2.06 7.82
C ALA A 159 -19.39 1.95 6.59
N ARG A 160 -20.48 1.19 6.70
CA ARG A 160 -21.49 1.06 5.64
C ARG A 160 -22.11 2.40 5.27
N ARG A 161 -22.42 3.24 6.27
CA ARG A 161 -23.01 4.57 6.06
C ARG A 161 -22.04 5.46 5.27
N HIS A 162 -20.78 5.53 5.69
CA HIS A 162 -19.76 6.31 4.97
C HIS A 162 -19.60 5.85 3.51
N LEU A 163 -19.58 4.54 3.27
CA LEU A 163 -19.51 4.01 1.90
C LEU A 163 -20.75 4.30 1.06
N SER A 164 -21.92 4.48 1.70
CA SER A 164 -23.19 4.79 1.01
C SER A 164 -23.39 6.29 0.75
N GLU A 165 -22.80 7.16 1.59
CA GLU A 165 -22.95 8.62 1.53
C GLU A 165 -21.93 9.30 0.61
N HIS A 166 -20.85 8.61 0.22
CA HIS A 166 -19.83 9.10 -0.71
C HIS A 166 -19.89 8.38 -2.07
N PRO A 167 -20.87 8.67 -2.95
CA PRO A 167 -20.74 8.29 -4.35
C PRO A 167 -19.53 9.03 -4.96
N PRO A 168 -18.81 8.43 -5.92
CA PRO A 168 -17.62 9.02 -6.48
C PRO A 168 -17.94 10.40 -7.09
N LEU A 169 -17.05 11.37 -6.84
CA LEU A 169 -17.05 12.63 -7.58
C LEU A 169 -16.92 12.29 -9.07
N GLU A 170 -17.85 12.78 -9.88
CA GLU A 170 -17.75 12.69 -11.34
C GLU A 170 -16.36 13.15 -11.78
N HIS A 171 -15.70 12.35 -12.60
CA HIS A 171 -14.38 12.67 -13.16
C HIS A 171 -14.38 14.11 -13.68
N PRO A 172 -13.40 14.97 -13.32
CA PRO A 172 -13.25 16.23 -14.01
C PRO A 172 -12.95 15.92 -15.48
N THR A 173 -13.88 16.26 -16.36
CA THR A 173 -13.66 16.31 -17.79
C THR A 173 -12.54 17.32 -18.04
N HIS A 174 -11.35 16.83 -18.40
CA HIS A 174 -10.29 17.70 -18.90
C HIS A 174 -10.81 18.40 -20.16
N PRO A 175 -10.75 19.74 -20.25
CA PRO A 175 -11.02 20.43 -21.50
C PRO A 175 -9.83 20.15 -22.42
N SER A 176 -10.08 19.43 -23.51
CA SER A 176 -9.15 19.35 -24.63
C SER A 176 -8.95 20.76 -25.20
N GLY A 177 -7.76 21.32 -25.02
CA GLY A 177 -7.28 22.56 -25.62
C GLY A 177 -5.90 22.34 -26.19
#